data_AF-A0A259M186-F1
#
_entry.id   AF-A0A259M186-F1
#
_cell.length_a   1.000
_cell.length_b   1.000
_cell.length_c   1.000
_cell.angle_alpha   90.00
_cell.angle_beta   90.00
_cell.angle_gamma   90.00
#
_symmetry.space_group_name_H-M   'P 1'
#
loop_
_entity.id
_entity.type
_entity.pdbx_description
1 polymer ?
#
loop_
_entity_poly.entity_id
_entity_poly.type
_entity_poly.pdbx_seq_one_letter_code
_entity_poly.pdbx_strand_id
1 'polypeptide(L)'
;MPLSGVLMSLLGGRPINFFDLFLIPPIAENKEAAGLLRQVHGYVAYALAGLIGLHILAALKHAVIDRDGTLARMLSGKPADI
;
A
#
# COMPACT_ATOMS: atom_id res chain seq x y z
N MET A 1 -0.21 -5.20 -1.96
CA MET A 1 -0.98 -5.01 -0.71
C MET A 1 -2.44 -5.44 -0.84
N PRO A 2 -3.30 -4.76 -1.61
CA PRO A 2 -4.75 -5.00 -1.52
C PRO A 2 -5.17 -6.38 -2.02
N LEU A 3 -4.67 -6.81 -3.19
CA LEU A 3 -5.06 -8.09 -3.80
C LEU A 3 -4.73 -9.30 -2.92
N SER A 4 -3.51 -9.36 -2.39
CA SER A 4 -3.10 -10.45 -1.50
C SER A 4 -3.87 -10.44 -0.17
N GLY A 5 -4.22 -9.26 0.35
CA GLY A 5 -5.00 -9.13 1.59
C GLY A 5 -6.44 -9.61 1.43
N VAL A 6 -7.11 -9.17 0.36
CA VAL A 6 -8.48 -9.59 0.04
C VAL A 6 -8.53 -11.10 -0.18
N LEU A 7 -7.66 -11.64 -1.03
CA LEU A 7 -7.62 -13.09 -1.30
C LEU A 7 -7.30 -13.91 -0.05
N MET A 8 -6.46 -13.40 0.85
CA MET A 8 -6.12 -14.07 2.12
C MET A 8 -7.34 -14.20 3.04
N SER A 9 -8.21 -13.18 3.11
CA SER A 9 -9.46 -13.27 3.88
C SER A 9 -10.48 -14.19 3.20
N LEU A 10 -10.67 -14.03 1.88
CA LEU A 10 -11.64 -14.83 1.13
C LEU A 10 -11.31 -16.33 1.13
N LEU A 11 -10.03 -16.70 1.03
CA LEU A 11 -9.56 -18.09 1.09
C LEU A 11 -9.33 -18.59 2.52
N GLY A 12 -9.25 -17.67 3.48
CA GLY A 12 -9.07 -17.95 4.90
C GLY A 12 -10.36 -18.17 5.66
N GLY A 13 -11.52 -18.25 4.98
CA GLY A 13 -12.83 -18.43 5.58
C GLY A 13 -13.32 -17.22 6.39
N ARG A 14 -12.73 -16.03 6.19
CA ARG A 14 -13.07 -14.82 6.96
C ARG A 14 -13.89 -13.86 6.09
N PRO A 15 -15.13 -13.51 6.49
CA PRO A 15 -15.89 -12.49 5.79
C PRO A 15 -15.19 -11.14 5.89
N ILE A 16 -15.26 -10.35 4.81
CA ILE A 16 -14.71 -8.99 4.77
C ILE A 16 -15.86 -8.02 4.99
N ASN A 17 -15.78 -7.21 6.04
CA ASN A 17 -16.69 -6.10 6.26
C ASN A 17 -16.30 -4.94 5.35
N PHE A 18 -17.22 -4.51 4.48
CA PHE A 18 -17.00 -3.40 3.57
C PHE A 18 -17.67 -2.14 4.11
N PHE A 19 -16.92 -1.39 4.93
CA PHE A 19 -17.34 -0.11 5.52
C PHE A 19 -18.69 -0.18 6.29
N ASP A 20 -18.97 -1.30 6.95
CA ASP A 20 -20.22 -1.63 7.64
C ASP A 20 -21.48 -1.59 6.75
N LEU A 21 -21.32 -1.48 5.43
CA LEU A 21 -22.44 -1.48 4.47
C LEU A 21 -22.92 -2.90 4.17
N PHE A 22 -21.97 -3.83 3.98
CA PHE A 22 -22.26 -5.24 3.73
C PHE A 22 -21.04 -6.13 4.03
N LEU A 23 -21.30 -7.45 4.14
CA LEU A 23 -20.28 -8.46 4.30
C LEU A 23 -20.02 -9.15 2.96
N ILE A 24 -18.75 -9.22 2.56
CA ILE A 24 -18.31 -10.05 1.44
C ILE A 24 -18.05 -11.45 1.99
N PRO A 25 -18.82 -12.46 1.57
CA PRO A 25 -18.65 -13.82 2.05
C PRO A 25 -17.34 -14.43 1.54
N PRO A 26 -16.74 -15.38 2.28
CA PRO A 26 -15.61 -16.15 1.79
C PRO A 26 -16.00 -16.96 0.55
N ILE A 27 -15.07 -17.11 -0.40
CA ILE A 27 -15.31 -17.82 -1.67
C ILE A 27 -15.04 -19.33 -1.52
N ALA A 28 -14.01 -19.69 -0.75
CA ALA A 28 -13.64 -21.07 -0.45
C ALA A 28 -12.71 -21.11 0.77
N GLU A 29 -12.58 -22.25 1.44
CA GLU A 29 -11.56 -22.43 2.47
C GLU A 29 -10.36 -23.18 1.87
N ASN A 30 -9.23 -22.49 1.73
CA ASN A 30 -7.95 -23.08 1.35
C ASN A 30 -6.84 -22.49 2.21
N LYS A 31 -6.50 -23.22 3.28
CA LYS A 31 -5.53 -22.78 4.29
C LYS A 31 -4.11 -22.66 3.73
N GLU A 32 -3.74 -23.51 2.78
CA GLU A 32 -2.43 -23.47 2.14
C GLU A 32 -2.27 -22.20 1.31
N ALA A 33 -3.24 -21.92 0.43
CA ALA A 33 -3.26 -20.71 -0.38
C ALA A 33 -3.35 -19.44 0.47
N ALA A 34 -4.17 -19.45 1.53
CA ALA A 34 -4.25 -18.34 2.48
C ALA A 34 -2.91 -18.11 3.22
N GLY A 35 -2.19 -19.18 3.57
CA GLY A 35 -0.86 -19.12 4.16
C GLY A 35 0.18 -18.49 3.23
N LEU A 36 0.20 -18.89 1.95
CA LEU A 36 1.05 -18.28 0.93
C LEU A 36 0.73 -16.78 0.75
N LEU A 37 -0.55 -16.44 0.64
CA LEU A 37 -1.00 -15.06 0.50
C LEU A 37 -0.63 -14.19 1.70
N ARG A 38 -0.61 -14.76 2.91
CA ARG A 38 -0.11 -14.09 4.11
C ARG A 38 1.37 -13.76 4.02
N GLN A 39 2.20 -14.69 3.56
CA GLN A 39 3.63 -14.45 3.36
C GLN A 39 3.86 -13.37 2.30
N VAL A 40 3.19 -13.48 1.14
CA VAL A 40 3.26 -12.49 0.06
C VAL A 40 2.81 -11.11 0.55
N HIS A 41 1.72 -11.04 1.32
CA HIS A 41 1.27 -9.78 1.92
C HIS A 41 2.29 -9.22 2.94
N GLY A 42 2.98 -10.07 3.70
CA GLY A 42 4.08 -9.62 4.57
C GLY A 42 5.24 -9.01 3.76
N TYR A 43 5.76 -9.73 2.78
CA TYR A 43 6.91 -9.26 1.98
C TYR A 43 6.63 -7.99 1.21
N VAL A 44 5.47 -7.92 0.54
CA VAL A 44 5.11 -6.73 -0.22
C VAL A 44 4.87 -5.53 0.73
N ALA A 45 4.51 -5.76 2.01
CA ALA A 45 4.30 -4.68 2.98
C ALA A 45 5.63 -4.05 3.36
N TYR A 46 6.63 -4.88 3.66
CA TYR A 46 8.00 -4.41 3.92
C TYR A 46 8.62 -3.74 2.69
N ALA A 47 8.43 -4.30 1.49
CA ALA A 47 8.91 -3.68 0.26
C ALA A 47 8.27 -2.31 0.01
N LEU A 48 6.94 -2.20 0.20
CA LEU A 48 6.23 -0.93 0.05
C LEU A 48 6.67 0.09 1.11
N ALA A 49 6.84 -0.33 2.37
CA ALA A 49 7.34 0.54 3.43
C ALA A 49 8.73 1.08 3.09
N GLY A 50 9.63 0.23 2.58
CA GLY A 50 10.95 0.63 2.09
C GLY A 50 10.88 1.64 0.95
N LEU A 51 10.02 1.40 -0.05
CA LEU A 51 9.81 2.33 -1.18
C LEU A 51 9.23 3.67 -0.73
N ILE A 52 8.28 3.67 0.21
CA ILE A 52 7.74 4.90 0.80
C ILE A 52 8.85 5.67 1.52
N GLY A 53 9.67 4.98 2.32
CA GLY A 53 10.82 5.60 2.98
C GLY A 53 11.78 6.24 1.99
N LEU A 54 12.17 5.50 0.94
CA LEU A 54 13.04 6.00 -0.13
C LEU A 54 12.41 7.20 -0.86
N HIS A 55 11.12 7.16 -1.14
CA HIS A 55 10.38 8.25 -1.77
C HIS A 55 10.38 9.52 -0.90
N ILE A 56 10.13 9.39 0.40
CA ILE A 56 10.17 10.52 1.35
C ILE A 56 11.58 11.11 1.41
N LEU A 57 12.62 10.26 1.50
CA LEU A 57 14.01 10.71 1.51
C LEU A 57 14.38 11.45 0.20
N ALA A 58 13.92 10.95 -0.95
CA ALA A 58 14.12 11.63 -2.23
C ALA A 58 13.42 13.00 -2.24
N ALA A 59 12.15 13.08 -1.84
CA ALA A 59 11.42 14.34 -1.75
C ALA A 59 12.10 15.35 -0.82
N LEU A 60 12.66 14.88 0.31
CA LEU A 60 13.41 15.72 1.23
C LEU A 60 14.76 16.18 0.65
N LYS A 61 15.49 15.31 -0.06
CA LYS A 61 16.70 15.69 -0.81
C LYS A 61 16.39 16.81 -1.80
N HIS A 62 15.32 16.65 -2.58
CA HIS A 62 14.89 17.65 -3.55
C HIS A 62 14.52 18.98 -2.87
N ALA A 63 13.88 18.94 -1.70
CA ALA A 63 13.50 20.14 -0.97
C ALA A 63 14.69 20.88 -0.31
N VAL A 64 15.65 20.15 0.27
CA VAL A 64 16.72 20.74 1.11
C VAL A 64 17.99 21.01 0.32
N ILE A 65 18.40 20.04 -0.51
CA ILE A 65 19.68 20.06 -1.25
C ILE A 65 19.45 20.64 -2.64
N ASP A 66 18.59 20.01 -3.45
CA ASP A 66 18.43 20.41 -4.85
C ASP A 66 17.64 21.73 -5.00
N ARG A 67 16.75 22.01 -4.04
CA ARG A 67 15.88 23.21 -3.99
C ARG A 67 15.13 23.48 -5.30
N ASP A 68 14.72 22.41 -5.98
CA ASP A 68 14.10 22.46 -7.32
C ASP A 68 12.57 22.63 -7.29
N GLY A 69 11.99 22.83 -6.10
CA GLY A 69 10.56 23.03 -5.93
C GLY A 69 9.70 21.79 -6.14
N THR A 70 10.28 20.59 -6.29
CA THR A 70 9.53 19.33 -6.47
C THR A 70 8.50 19.09 -5.36
N LEU A 71 8.86 19.34 -4.10
CA LEU A 71 7.95 19.19 -2.96
C LEU A 71 6.79 20.21 -3.02
N ALA A 72 7.05 21.45 -3.43
CA ALA A 72 6.02 22.48 -3.58
C ALA A 72 4.99 22.11 -4.66
N ARG A 73 5.45 21.45 -5.75
CA ARG A 73 4.56 20.92 -6.80
C ARG A 73 3.67 19.79 -6.30
N MET A 74 4.18 18.91 -5.43
CA MET A 74 3.35 17.85 -4.82
C MET A 74 2.27 18.42 -3.90
N LEU A 75 2.57 19.49 -3.15
CA LEU A 75 1.63 20.08 -2.19
C LEU A 75 0.57 20.98 -2.84
N SER A 76 0.97 21.80 -3.82
CA SER A 76 0.10 22.81 -4.41
C SER A 76 -0.46 22.45 -5.79
N GLY A 77 0.12 21.44 -6.46
CA GLY A 77 -0.19 21.11 -7.85
C GLY A 77 0.23 22.15 -8.89
N LYS A 78 0.76 23.31 -8.46
CA LYS A 78 1.24 24.37 -9.34
C LYS A 78 2.72 24.17 -9.66
N PRO A 79 3.20 24.58 -10.85
CA PRO A 79 4.64 24.64 -11.13
C PRO A 79 5.33 25.43 -10.01
N ALA A 80 6.52 24.99 -9.60
CA ALA A 80 7.30 25.80 -8.69
C ALA A 80 7.76 27.04 -9.44
N ASP A 81 7.36 28.21 -8.96
CA ASP A 81 7.83 29.50 -9.46
C ASP A 81 9.29 29.63 -9.01
N ILE A 82 10.23 29.21 -9.87
CA ILE A 82 11.68 29.36 -9.67
C ILE A 82 12.14 30.68 -10.28
#